data_AF-A0A7W0VMM1-F1
#
_entry.id   AF-A0A7W0VMM1-F1
#
_cell.length_a   1.000
_cell.length_b   1.000
_cell.length_c   1.000
_cell.angle_alpha   90.00
_cell.angle_beta   90.00
_cell.angle_gamma   90.00
#
_symmetry.space_group_name_H-M   'P 1'
#
loop_
_entity.id
_entity.type
_entity.pdbx_description
1 polymer ?
#
loop_
_entity_poly.entity_id
_entity_poly.type
_entity_poly.pdbx_seq_one_letter_code
_entity_poly.pdbx_strand_id
1 'polypeptide(L)'
;MLGRLRKKNLHYWLRDYGRHLIRRARTPQPRGNRHILFALCDHYEPLWGGAPDPVGIARVDAWADGYPALGEFRDANGRPPRHGWFFPGEEYRPHFLDQLARLVRGGFGEVEFHLHHDGDTALTLAPRIAQHLKTFSEHGHLSRDAAGRFQWAFIHGNWSLANGRPDGKWCGVDDELPMLHDLGCYVDLTFPSAPDPCQPDKVNQIYWPVGDLTKARCYEHGERAKVGVHHDDRLLMITGPLSIARKGTGVRIENGAITGDDPPSATRVTTWLDQSIHIEGRPEWVFVKVHTHGAIEKTGGSLLGDGGRALHTALAEQTRARGDKLHYVTAREMFNVARAAMDGKNGDPSAYFDYIVKPPPVAIS
;
A
#
# COMPACT_ATOMS: atom_id res chain seq x y z
N MET A 1 22.84 18.55 15.11
CA MET A 1 21.99 18.22 13.95
C MET A 1 22.14 16.77 13.50
N LEU A 2 23.36 16.25 13.29
CA LEU A 2 23.62 14.85 12.91
C LEU A 2 23.05 13.77 13.85
N GLY A 3 23.06 13.99 15.17
CA GLY A 3 22.49 13.03 16.14
C GLY A 3 20.96 12.86 16.05
N ARG A 4 20.22 13.92 15.66
CA ARG A 4 18.76 13.83 15.40
C ARG A 4 18.47 13.17 14.04
N LEU A 5 19.37 13.31 13.07
CA LEU A 5 19.28 12.64 11.76
C LEU A 5 19.45 11.11 11.88
N ARG A 6 20.39 10.66 12.72
CA ARG A 6 20.59 9.22 13.00
C ARG A 6 19.43 8.60 13.80
N LYS A 7 18.92 9.27 14.84
CA LYS A 7 17.80 8.77 15.65
C LYS A 7 16.50 8.54 14.88
N LYS A 8 16.32 9.23 13.74
CA LYS A 8 15.15 9.07 12.85
C LYS A 8 15.50 8.37 11.53
N ASN A 9 16.68 7.75 11.46
CA ASN A 9 17.15 6.99 10.30
C ASN A 9 17.08 7.75 8.96
N LEU A 10 17.16 9.08 9.01
CA LEU A 10 17.07 9.95 7.83
C LEU A 10 18.22 9.71 6.85
N HIS A 11 19.35 9.23 7.35
CA HIS A 11 20.55 8.92 6.56
C HIS A 11 20.34 7.77 5.56
N TYR A 12 19.37 6.87 5.77
CA TYR A 12 19.08 5.82 4.80
C TYR A 12 18.48 6.40 3.52
N TRP A 13 17.59 7.40 3.61
CA TRP A 13 16.74 7.77 2.48
C TRP A 13 16.88 9.21 1.98
N LEU A 14 17.49 10.12 2.75
CA LEU A 14 17.63 11.54 2.34
C LEU A 14 18.35 11.72 1.01
N ARG A 15 19.32 10.85 0.70
CA ARG A 15 20.05 10.88 -0.58
C ARG A 15 19.10 10.65 -1.75
N ASP A 16 18.30 9.60 -1.70
CA ASP A 16 17.38 9.30 -2.79
C ASP A 16 16.21 10.29 -2.83
N TYR A 17 15.78 10.81 -1.69
CA TYR A 17 14.82 11.92 -1.65
C TYR A 17 15.34 13.15 -2.39
N GLY A 18 16.61 13.53 -2.20
CA GLY A 18 17.24 14.59 -2.98
C GLY A 18 17.25 14.29 -4.49
N ARG A 19 17.56 13.04 -4.88
CA ARG A 19 17.46 12.59 -6.28
C ARG A 19 16.02 12.69 -6.81
N HIS A 20 15.04 12.29 -6.02
CA HIS A 20 13.62 12.38 -6.34
C HIS A 20 13.20 13.83 -6.61
N LEU A 21 13.59 14.79 -5.75
CA LEU A 21 13.29 16.21 -5.96
C LEU A 21 13.86 16.73 -7.29
N ILE A 22 15.10 16.35 -7.63
CA ILE A 22 15.73 16.72 -8.92
C ILE A 22 14.99 16.07 -10.09
N ARG A 23 14.66 14.78 -10.01
CA ARG A 23 13.91 14.06 -11.05
C ARG A 23 12.56 14.72 -11.28
N ARG A 24 11.79 14.94 -10.21
CA ARG A 24 10.48 15.58 -10.25
C ARG A 24 10.54 16.97 -10.89
N ALA A 25 11.54 17.79 -10.55
CA ALA A 25 11.71 19.11 -11.14
C ALA A 25 12.06 19.06 -12.65
N ARG A 26 12.61 17.94 -13.14
CA ARG A 26 12.95 17.72 -14.54
C ARG A 26 11.89 16.95 -15.32
N THR A 27 10.92 16.34 -14.65
CA THR A 27 9.84 15.59 -15.30
C THR A 27 8.98 16.55 -16.14
N PRO A 28 8.81 16.27 -17.45
CA PRO A 28 7.93 17.07 -18.29
C PRO A 28 6.49 17.05 -17.76
N GLN A 29 5.82 18.19 -17.80
CA GLN A 29 4.40 18.24 -17.47
C GLN A 29 3.60 17.44 -18.51
N PRO A 30 2.71 16.54 -18.08
CA PRO A 30 1.89 15.78 -19.01
C PRO A 30 0.96 16.70 -19.82
N ARG A 31 0.63 16.28 -21.05
CA ARG A 31 -0.38 16.96 -21.87
C ARG A 31 -1.76 16.48 -21.43
N GLY A 32 -2.56 17.37 -20.85
CA GLY A 32 -3.90 17.07 -20.33
C GLY A 32 -3.90 16.80 -18.83
N ASN A 33 -5.02 16.26 -18.35
CA ASN A 33 -5.26 16.03 -16.92
C ASN A 33 -4.36 14.90 -16.40
N ARG A 34 -3.75 15.08 -15.21
CA ARG A 34 -3.16 13.94 -14.51
C ARG A 34 -4.28 13.07 -13.94
N HIS A 35 -3.96 11.81 -13.72
CA HIS A 35 -4.79 10.83 -13.04
C HIS A 35 -4.14 10.47 -11.72
N ILE A 36 -4.82 10.77 -10.61
CA ILE A 36 -4.37 10.47 -9.26
C ILE A 36 -4.98 9.14 -8.83
N LEU A 37 -4.13 8.13 -8.73
CA LEU A 37 -4.45 6.79 -8.25
C LEU A 37 -4.21 6.75 -6.75
N PHE A 38 -5.27 6.91 -5.96
CA PHE A 38 -5.20 6.93 -4.51
C PHE A 38 -5.54 5.55 -3.94
N ALA A 39 -4.58 4.94 -3.24
CA ALA A 39 -4.77 3.72 -2.47
C ALA A 39 -4.50 3.99 -0.98
N LEU A 40 -5.38 3.46 -0.13
CA LEU A 40 -5.18 3.36 1.31
C LEU A 40 -4.93 1.89 1.65
N CYS A 41 -3.69 1.59 2.06
CA CYS A 41 -3.26 0.25 2.44
C CYS A 41 -3.19 0.12 3.95
N ASP A 42 -4.12 -0.63 4.54
CA ASP A 42 -4.30 -0.73 5.97
C ASP A 42 -3.67 -1.99 6.53
N HIS A 43 -2.76 -1.85 7.50
CA HIS A 43 -2.34 -2.92 8.39
C HIS A 43 -3.50 -3.25 9.33
N TYR A 44 -4.47 -3.99 8.79
CA TYR A 44 -5.77 -4.15 9.41
C TYR A 44 -5.72 -5.30 10.42
N GLU A 45 -5.39 -4.97 11.67
CA GLU A 45 -5.14 -5.91 12.77
C GLU A 45 -6.24 -5.84 13.84
N PRO A 46 -7.37 -6.56 13.71
CA PRO A 46 -8.43 -6.58 14.71
C PRO A 46 -7.96 -6.95 16.11
N LEU A 47 -6.96 -7.82 16.25
CA LEU A 47 -6.44 -8.27 17.55
C LEU A 47 -5.18 -7.50 17.99
N TRP A 48 -4.92 -6.33 17.40
CA TRP A 48 -3.78 -5.48 17.74
C TRP A 48 -3.62 -5.33 19.27
N GLY A 49 -2.39 -5.50 19.74
CA GLY A 49 -2.04 -5.44 21.16
C GLY A 49 -2.48 -6.66 21.98
N GLY A 50 -2.83 -7.77 21.33
CA GLY A 50 -3.36 -8.96 21.99
C GLY A 50 -4.79 -8.76 22.49
N ALA A 51 -5.59 -7.97 21.76
CA ALA A 51 -6.97 -7.72 22.11
C ALA A 51 -7.79 -9.02 22.07
N PRO A 52 -8.75 -9.22 23.00
CA PRO A 52 -9.56 -10.42 23.01
C PRO A 52 -10.57 -10.41 21.84
N ASP A 53 -11.02 -11.59 21.41
CA ASP A 53 -11.93 -11.76 20.27
C ASP A 53 -13.16 -10.81 20.28
N PRO A 54 -13.88 -10.56 21.40
CA PRO A 54 -15.00 -9.61 21.40
C PRO A 54 -14.61 -8.18 21.00
N VAL A 55 -13.39 -7.74 21.33
CA VAL A 55 -12.88 -6.43 20.90
C VAL A 55 -12.56 -6.45 19.40
N GLY A 56 -11.93 -7.52 18.91
CA GLY A 56 -11.70 -7.70 17.48
C GLY A 56 -13.00 -7.69 16.66
N ILE A 57 -14.03 -8.40 17.14
CA ILE A 57 -15.37 -8.43 16.54
C ILE A 57 -15.93 -7.00 16.45
N ALA A 58 -15.92 -6.26 17.56
CA ALA A 58 -16.42 -4.89 17.60
C ALA A 58 -15.66 -3.95 16.63
N ARG A 59 -14.34 -4.13 16.49
CA ARG A 59 -13.52 -3.35 15.55
C ARG A 59 -13.92 -3.63 14.10
N VAL A 60 -14.10 -4.90 13.74
CA VAL A 60 -14.51 -5.27 12.37
C VAL A 60 -15.94 -4.83 12.08
N ASP A 61 -16.87 -4.99 13.02
CA ASP A 61 -18.25 -4.56 12.87
C ASP A 61 -18.35 -3.04 12.71
N ALA A 62 -17.57 -2.26 13.46
CA ALA A 62 -17.51 -0.81 13.31
C ALA A 62 -17.08 -0.39 11.89
N TRP A 63 -16.17 -1.12 11.26
CA TRP A 63 -15.77 -0.90 9.88
C TRP A 63 -16.85 -1.32 8.88
N ALA A 64 -17.43 -2.52 9.07
CA ALA A 64 -18.50 -3.05 8.23
C ALA A 64 -19.71 -2.11 8.17
N ASP A 65 -20.06 -1.50 9.30
CA ASP A 65 -21.21 -0.61 9.42
C ASP A 65 -20.86 0.86 9.07
N GLY A 66 -19.66 1.31 9.44
CA GLY A 66 -19.27 2.72 9.32
C GLY A 66 -18.68 3.11 7.96
N TYR A 67 -17.84 2.27 7.35
CA TYR A 67 -17.11 2.62 6.14
C TYR A 67 -18.05 2.92 4.94
N PRO A 68 -19.18 2.20 4.74
CA PRO A 68 -20.11 2.49 3.67
C PRO A 68 -20.66 3.93 3.65
N ALA A 69 -20.67 4.63 4.79
CA ALA A 69 -21.10 6.03 4.87
C ALA A 69 -20.17 6.98 4.10
N LEU A 70 -18.90 6.62 3.89
CA LEU A 70 -17.98 7.36 3.01
C LEU A 70 -18.31 7.16 1.52
N GLY A 71 -19.26 6.28 1.20
CA GLY A 71 -19.90 6.16 -0.09
C GLY A 71 -20.75 7.37 -0.50
N GLU A 72 -20.62 8.52 0.15
CA GLU A 72 -21.07 9.83 -0.37
C GLU A 72 -20.06 10.46 -1.34
N PHE A 73 -18.77 10.12 -1.23
CA PHE A 73 -17.70 10.65 -2.07
C PHE A 73 -17.60 9.86 -3.38
N ARG A 74 -17.25 10.54 -4.48
CA ARG A 74 -17.11 9.92 -5.81
C ARG A 74 -15.80 10.36 -6.46
N ASP A 75 -15.11 9.41 -7.07
CA ASP A 75 -13.99 9.69 -7.96
C ASP A 75 -14.46 10.04 -9.39
N ALA A 76 -13.52 10.21 -10.32
CA ALA A 76 -13.83 10.59 -11.70
C ALA A 76 -14.66 9.53 -12.46
N ASN A 77 -14.74 8.30 -11.96
CA ASN A 77 -15.52 7.20 -12.54
C ASN A 77 -16.80 6.91 -11.74
N GLY A 78 -17.12 7.71 -10.72
CA GLY A 78 -18.27 7.49 -9.87
C GLY A 78 -18.08 6.35 -8.85
N ARG A 79 -16.85 5.91 -8.59
CA ARG A 79 -16.57 4.90 -7.55
C ARG A 79 -16.49 5.58 -6.17
N PRO A 80 -16.95 4.90 -5.11
CA PRO A 80 -16.70 5.36 -3.74
C PRO A 80 -15.22 5.18 -3.37
N PRO A 81 -14.78 5.78 -2.26
CA PRO A 81 -13.52 5.42 -1.61
C PRO A 81 -13.29 3.92 -1.54
N ARG A 82 -12.07 3.49 -1.87
CA ARG A 82 -11.63 2.10 -1.80
C ARG A 82 -10.61 1.93 -0.69
N HIS A 83 -10.74 0.84 0.05
CA HIS A 83 -9.82 0.44 1.12
C HIS A 83 -9.11 -0.86 0.77
N GLY A 84 -7.81 -0.95 1.05
CA GLY A 84 -7.08 -2.21 1.02
C GLY A 84 -6.90 -2.72 2.45
N TRP A 85 -7.67 -3.72 2.87
CA TRP A 85 -7.51 -4.36 4.16
C TRP A 85 -6.44 -5.44 4.06
N PHE A 86 -5.20 -5.14 4.45
CA PHE A 86 -4.15 -6.15 4.53
C PHE A 86 -4.33 -6.89 5.86
N PHE A 87 -4.95 -8.06 5.79
CA PHE A 87 -5.40 -8.81 6.96
C PHE A 87 -4.31 -9.79 7.43
N PRO A 88 -3.96 -9.82 8.73
CA PRO A 88 -2.99 -10.74 9.31
C PRO A 88 -3.55 -12.17 9.31
N GLY A 89 -2.95 -13.06 8.51
CA GLY A 89 -3.41 -14.44 8.37
C GLY A 89 -3.53 -15.21 9.70
N GLU A 90 -2.64 -14.91 10.64
CA GLU A 90 -2.55 -15.47 11.99
C GLU A 90 -3.67 -15.02 12.94
N GLU A 91 -4.36 -13.91 12.65
CA GLU A 91 -5.52 -13.44 13.44
C GLU A 91 -6.86 -13.97 12.90
N TYR A 92 -6.82 -14.96 11.99
CA TYR A 92 -8.04 -15.47 11.36
C TYR A 92 -9.14 -15.83 12.37
N ARG A 93 -10.30 -15.22 12.16
CA ARG A 93 -11.60 -15.65 12.66
C ARG A 93 -12.57 -15.59 11.48
N PRO A 94 -13.47 -16.58 11.31
CA PRO A 94 -14.46 -16.54 10.23
C PRO A 94 -15.22 -15.21 10.18
N HIS A 95 -15.70 -14.73 11.33
CA HIS A 95 -16.42 -13.45 11.46
C HIS A 95 -15.66 -12.26 10.85
N PHE A 96 -14.34 -12.20 11.03
CA PHE A 96 -13.55 -11.07 10.53
C PHE A 96 -13.55 -11.02 9.01
N LEU A 97 -13.26 -12.15 8.35
CA LEU A 97 -13.25 -12.20 6.87
C LEU A 97 -14.65 -12.14 6.27
N ASP A 98 -15.67 -12.67 6.95
CA ASP A 98 -17.07 -12.60 6.50
C ASP A 98 -17.59 -11.16 6.48
N GLN A 99 -17.27 -10.37 7.51
CA GLN A 99 -17.65 -8.96 7.57
C GLN A 99 -16.90 -8.12 6.53
N LEU A 100 -15.60 -8.38 6.31
CA LEU A 100 -14.85 -7.75 5.22
C LEU A 100 -15.40 -8.16 3.85
N ALA A 101 -15.85 -9.40 3.66
CA ALA A 101 -16.49 -9.84 2.42
C ALA A 101 -17.76 -9.03 2.09
N ARG A 102 -18.53 -8.60 3.10
CA ARG A 102 -19.68 -7.70 2.89
C ARG A 102 -19.24 -6.34 2.32
N LEU A 103 -18.15 -5.77 2.83
CA LEU A 103 -17.60 -4.51 2.33
C LEU A 103 -17.06 -4.67 0.90
N VAL A 104 -16.37 -5.78 0.60
CA VAL A 104 -15.84 -6.04 -0.74
C VAL A 104 -16.97 -6.20 -1.76
N ARG A 105 -18.03 -6.99 -1.46
CA ARG A 105 -19.23 -7.08 -2.32
C ARG A 105 -19.93 -5.74 -2.51
N GLY A 106 -19.91 -4.89 -1.48
CA GLY A 106 -20.43 -3.53 -1.54
C GLY A 106 -19.60 -2.57 -2.41
N GLY A 107 -18.45 -3.03 -2.95
CA GLY A 107 -17.57 -2.21 -3.75
C GLY A 107 -16.80 -1.18 -2.93
N PHE A 108 -16.45 -1.49 -1.69
CA PHE A 108 -15.70 -0.58 -0.81
C PHE A 108 -14.20 -0.88 -0.72
N GLY A 109 -13.71 -1.94 -1.37
CA GLY A 109 -12.30 -2.28 -1.30
C GLY A 109 -12.03 -3.75 -1.62
N GLU A 110 -10.84 -4.21 -1.22
CA GLU A 110 -10.38 -5.60 -1.35
C GLU A 110 -9.59 -5.99 -0.10
N VAL A 111 -9.59 -7.29 0.22
CA VAL A 111 -8.75 -7.87 1.28
C VAL A 111 -7.48 -8.44 0.64
N GLU A 112 -6.33 -8.10 1.21
CA GLU A 112 -5.00 -8.54 0.78
C GLU A 112 -4.25 -9.16 1.96
N PHE A 113 -3.06 -9.70 1.73
CA PHE A 113 -2.36 -10.51 2.73
C PHE A 113 -1.35 -9.72 3.56
N HIS A 114 -1.37 -9.98 4.86
CA HIS A 114 -0.44 -9.46 5.86
C HIS A 114 -0.10 -10.57 6.85
N LEU A 115 1.06 -10.48 7.48
CA LEU A 115 1.53 -11.46 8.46
C LEU A 115 2.61 -10.86 9.36
N HIS A 116 2.53 -11.14 10.65
CA HIS A 116 3.63 -10.99 11.60
C HIS A 116 4.38 -12.31 11.76
N HIS A 117 5.71 -12.25 11.75
CA HIS A 117 6.56 -13.41 12.02
C HIS A 117 7.91 -12.96 12.60
N ASP A 118 8.60 -13.88 13.28
CA ASP A 118 9.91 -13.62 13.89
C ASP A 118 10.72 -14.92 13.96
N GLY A 119 11.99 -14.87 13.56
CA GLY A 119 12.91 -16.01 13.60
C GLY A 119 12.57 -17.18 12.67
N ASP A 120 11.63 -16.99 11.74
CA ASP A 120 11.27 -18.01 10.74
C ASP A 120 12.32 -18.17 9.63
N THR A 121 12.26 -19.30 8.93
CA THR A 121 12.99 -19.54 7.67
C THR A 121 11.98 -19.69 6.52
N ALA A 122 12.43 -19.63 5.26
CA ALA A 122 11.54 -19.90 4.13
C ALA A 122 10.81 -21.26 4.26
N LEU A 123 11.50 -22.28 4.80
CA LEU A 123 10.95 -23.61 5.03
C LEU A 123 9.82 -23.64 6.07
N THR A 124 9.86 -22.77 7.09
CA THR A 124 8.82 -22.71 8.14
C THR A 124 7.72 -21.71 7.81
N LEU A 125 8.06 -20.62 7.12
CA LEU A 125 7.14 -19.55 6.78
C LEU A 125 6.25 -19.91 5.58
N ALA A 126 6.81 -20.44 4.50
CA ALA A 126 6.06 -20.69 3.26
C ALA A 126 4.84 -21.60 3.45
N PRO A 127 4.90 -22.73 4.19
CA PRO A 127 3.73 -23.57 4.42
C PRO A 127 2.62 -22.85 5.20
N ARG A 128 2.97 -21.97 6.14
CA ARG A 128 1.98 -21.19 6.91
C ARG A 128 1.29 -20.16 6.03
N ILE A 129 2.05 -19.42 5.21
CA ILE A 129 1.49 -18.50 4.22
C ILE A 129 0.53 -19.26 3.30
N ALA A 130 0.95 -20.39 2.72
CA ALA A 130 0.10 -21.19 1.85
C ALA A 130 -1.21 -21.62 2.53
N GLN A 131 -1.15 -21.98 3.81
CA GLN A 131 -2.35 -22.33 4.59
C GLN A 131 -3.27 -21.12 4.80
N HIS A 132 -2.74 -19.95 5.13
CA HIS A 132 -3.56 -18.73 5.28
C HIS A 132 -4.16 -18.28 3.95
N LEU A 133 -3.42 -18.37 2.85
CA LEU A 133 -3.94 -18.07 1.52
C LEU A 133 -5.12 -18.98 1.16
N LYS A 134 -5.00 -20.29 1.47
CA LYS A 134 -6.12 -21.21 1.32
C LYS A 134 -7.35 -20.74 2.10
N THR A 135 -7.18 -20.38 3.37
CA THR A 135 -8.28 -19.85 4.21
C THR A 135 -8.90 -18.59 3.63
N PHE A 136 -8.12 -17.63 3.13
CA PHE A 136 -8.67 -16.42 2.49
C PHE A 136 -9.46 -16.78 1.22
N SER A 137 -8.98 -17.77 0.46
CA SER A 137 -9.64 -18.21 -0.76
C SER A 137 -10.98 -18.91 -0.53
N GLU A 138 -11.16 -19.58 0.61
CA GLU A 138 -12.43 -20.17 1.03
C GLU A 138 -13.50 -19.09 1.28
N HIS A 139 -13.07 -17.87 1.61
CA HIS A 139 -13.90 -16.66 1.74
C HIS A 139 -14.04 -15.88 0.42
N GLY A 140 -13.35 -16.32 -0.64
CA GLY A 140 -13.37 -15.69 -1.96
C GLY A 140 -12.49 -14.45 -2.08
N HIS A 141 -11.61 -14.16 -1.12
CA HIS A 141 -10.80 -12.94 -1.09
C HIS A 141 -9.56 -12.96 -1.98
N LEU A 142 -9.12 -14.13 -2.49
CA LEU A 142 -7.93 -14.23 -3.32
C LEU A 142 -8.23 -14.32 -4.81
N SER A 143 -7.53 -13.46 -5.56
CA SER A 143 -7.48 -13.52 -7.02
C SER A 143 -6.73 -14.76 -7.47
N ARG A 144 -6.96 -15.18 -8.72
CA ARG A 144 -6.28 -16.33 -9.32
C ARG A 144 -5.83 -16.04 -10.73
N ASP A 145 -4.68 -16.61 -11.10
CA ASP A 145 -4.23 -16.63 -12.49
C ASP A 145 -4.99 -17.68 -13.32
N ALA A 146 -4.71 -17.73 -14.62
CA ALA A 146 -5.35 -18.69 -15.53
C ALA A 146 -5.04 -20.17 -15.19
N ALA A 147 -3.96 -20.44 -14.45
CA ALA A 147 -3.60 -21.77 -13.96
C ALA A 147 -4.21 -22.08 -12.58
N GLY A 148 -4.99 -21.16 -12.01
CA GLY A 148 -5.63 -21.30 -10.71
C GLY A 148 -4.73 -20.99 -9.51
N ARG A 149 -3.48 -20.53 -9.74
CA ARG A 149 -2.56 -20.13 -8.66
C ARG A 149 -3.06 -18.83 -8.02
N PHE A 150 -2.87 -18.72 -6.71
CA PHE A 150 -3.23 -17.51 -5.98
C PHE A 150 -2.43 -16.30 -6.49
N GLN A 151 -3.09 -15.15 -6.54
CA GLN A 151 -2.46 -13.86 -6.79
C GLN A 151 -2.87 -12.91 -5.67
N TRP A 152 -1.88 -12.33 -5.01
CA TRP A 152 -2.09 -11.51 -3.81
C TRP A 152 -1.03 -10.41 -3.67
N ALA A 153 -1.41 -9.32 -3.00
CA ALA A 153 -0.51 -8.24 -2.60
C ALA A 153 -0.06 -8.44 -1.16
N PHE A 154 1.16 -7.98 -0.85
CA PHE A 154 1.74 -8.13 0.47
C PHE A 154 2.08 -6.81 1.15
N ILE A 155 1.89 -6.82 2.46
CA ILE A 155 2.51 -5.91 3.39
C ILE A 155 3.12 -6.75 4.51
N HIS A 156 4.38 -6.47 4.87
CA HIS A 156 5.04 -7.12 5.97
C HIS A 156 4.63 -6.49 7.31
N GLY A 157 4.12 -7.28 8.26
CA GLY A 157 3.50 -6.70 9.46
C GLY A 157 4.42 -6.03 10.43
N ASN A 158 5.61 -6.59 10.61
CA ASN A 158 6.65 -5.95 11.40
C ASN A 158 7.49 -4.91 10.63
N TRP A 159 7.12 -4.60 9.39
CA TRP A 159 7.88 -3.76 8.45
C TRP A 159 9.31 -4.26 8.15
N SER A 160 9.63 -5.49 8.59
CA SER A 160 10.96 -6.13 8.56
C SER A 160 11.14 -7.03 7.33
N LEU A 161 10.57 -6.65 6.19
CA LEU A 161 10.67 -7.38 4.93
C LEU A 161 12.12 -7.82 4.66
N ALA A 162 12.29 -9.03 4.13
CA ALA A 162 13.56 -9.68 3.82
C ALA A 162 14.59 -9.51 4.94
N ASN A 163 14.26 -9.94 6.16
CA ASN A 163 15.08 -9.81 7.36
C ASN A 163 15.64 -8.39 7.54
N GLY A 164 14.74 -7.41 7.45
CA GLY A 164 15.10 -6.02 7.23
C GLY A 164 15.81 -5.37 8.41
N ARG A 165 15.53 -5.82 9.63
CA ARG A 165 16.01 -5.13 10.83
C ARG A 165 17.48 -5.38 11.13
N PRO A 166 18.25 -4.34 11.52
CA PRO A 166 19.65 -4.52 11.92
C PRO A 166 19.87 -5.42 13.13
N ASP A 167 18.86 -5.62 13.98
CA ASP A 167 18.92 -6.50 15.14
C ASP A 167 18.48 -7.95 14.84
N GLY A 168 18.14 -8.26 13.58
CA GLY A 168 17.72 -9.60 13.14
C GLY A 168 16.40 -10.06 13.75
N LYS A 169 15.57 -9.12 14.24
CA LYS A 169 14.26 -9.43 14.82
C LYS A 169 13.13 -9.22 13.83
N TRP A 170 11.99 -9.80 14.17
CA TRP A 170 10.69 -9.59 13.56
C TRP A 170 10.61 -9.99 12.08
N CYS A 171 11.60 -10.78 11.65
CA CYS A 171 11.70 -11.57 10.44
C CYS A 171 12.97 -12.44 10.59
N GLY A 172 13.05 -13.58 9.92
CA GLY A 172 14.26 -14.40 9.84
C GLY A 172 14.58 -14.90 8.42
N VAL A 173 13.85 -14.41 7.42
CA VAL A 173 13.90 -14.91 6.04
C VAL A 173 14.61 -13.90 5.15
N ASP A 174 15.86 -14.20 4.78
CA ASP A 174 16.66 -13.35 3.90
C ASP A 174 16.13 -13.36 2.46
N ASP A 175 15.70 -14.53 1.99
CA ASP A 175 15.13 -14.79 0.66
C ASP A 175 13.60 -14.63 0.63
N GLU A 176 13.06 -13.73 1.45
CA GLU A 176 11.61 -13.54 1.59
C GLU A 176 10.96 -13.09 0.27
N LEU A 177 11.60 -12.20 -0.51
CA LEU A 177 11.02 -11.74 -1.77
C LEU A 177 10.83 -12.86 -2.81
N PRO A 178 11.86 -13.69 -3.13
CA PRO A 178 11.65 -14.88 -3.95
C PRO A 178 10.58 -15.83 -3.40
N MET A 179 10.62 -16.13 -2.10
CA MET A 179 9.64 -17.02 -1.46
C MET A 179 8.21 -16.50 -1.62
N LEU A 180 7.98 -15.20 -1.42
CA LEU A 180 6.67 -14.57 -1.63
C LEU A 180 6.23 -14.67 -3.10
N HIS A 181 7.16 -14.46 -4.05
CA HIS A 181 6.88 -14.56 -5.49
C HIS A 181 6.44 -15.96 -5.90
N ASP A 182 7.18 -16.97 -5.43
CA ASP A 182 6.88 -18.39 -5.70
C ASP A 182 5.50 -18.80 -5.16
N LEU A 183 5.04 -18.15 -4.09
CA LEU A 183 3.70 -18.33 -3.51
C LEU A 183 2.61 -17.49 -4.20
N GLY A 184 2.95 -16.72 -5.24
CA GLY A 184 2.01 -15.95 -6.05
C GLY A 184 1.85 -14.47 -5.67
N CYS A 185 2.72 -13.95 -4.78
CA CYS A 185 2.72 -12.53 -4.47
C CYS A 185 3.25 -11.72 -5.66
N TYR A 186 2.49 -10.73 -6.12
CA TYR A 186 2.85 -9.94 -7.30
C TYR A 186 3.38 -8.53 -6.96
N VAL A 187 3.13 -8.04 -5.74
CA VAL A 187 3.52 -6.69 -5.31
C VAL A 187 3.75 -6.63 -3.80
N ASP A 188 4.77 -5.88 -3.39
CA ASP A 188 4.96 -5.45 -2.01
C ASP A 188 4.62 -3.95 -1.86
N LEU A 189 3.89 -3.65 -0.79
CA LEU A 189 3.50 -2.30 -0.40
C LEU A 189 3.94 -1.98 1.04
N THR A 190 5.00 -2.59 1.54
CA THR A 190 5.47 -2.36 2.92
C THR A 190 5.93 -0.91 3.14
N PHE A 191 6.51 -0.26 2.12
CA PHE A 191 7.16 1.05 2.27
C PHE A 191 6.27 2.25 1.89
N PRO A 192 6.42 3.42 2.55
CA PRO A 192 7.48 3.77 3.50
C PRO A 192 7.21 3.29 4.94
N SER A 193 8.29 2.96 5.65
CA SER A 193 8.32 2.60 7.07
C SER A 193 9.08 3.62 7.92
N ALA A 194 9.63 4.68 7.30
CA ALA A 194 10.33 5.74 8.03
C ALA A 194 9.49 6.27 9.21
N PRO A 195 10.09 6.48 10.40
CA PRO A 195 11.52 6.50 10.70
C PRO A 195 12.13 5.14 11.09
N ASP A 196 11.43 4.01 10.90
CA ASP A 196 11.95 2.68 11.22
C ASP A 196 13.26 2.38 10.46
N PRO A 197 14.24 1.68 11.06
CA PRO A 197 15.48 1.30 10.38
C PRO A 197 15.27 0.40 9.15
N CYS A 198 14.11 -0.24 9.00
CA CYS A 198 13.81 -1.05 7.82
C CYS A 198 13.62 -0.22 6.55
N GLN A 199 13.34 1.09 6.68
CA GLN A 199 13.12 1.97 5.55
C GLN A 199 14.29 1.88 4.54
N PRO A 200 14.03 1.52 3.27
CA PRO A 200 15.07 1.49 2.25
C PRO A 200 15.52 2.89 1.84
N ASP A 201 16.66 2.95 1.15
CA ASP A 201 17.10 4.18 0.51
C ASP A 201 16.11 4.66 -0.56
N LYS A 202 15.42 3.73 -1.23
CA LYS A 202 14.48 4.00 -2.32
C LYS A 202 13.22 4.66 -1.78
N VAL A 203 12.95 5.88 -2.26
CA VAL A 203 11.74 6.63 -1.90
C VAL A 203 11.02 7.18 -3.11
N ASN A 204 9.70 7.35 -2.97
CA ASN A 204 8.86 8.02 -3.96
C ASN A 204 9.01 7.46 -5.37
N GLN A 205 9.09 6.13 -5.50
CA GLN A 205 9.23 5.47 -6.78
C GLN A 205 8.59 4.08 -6.76
N ILE A 206 8.15 3.65 -7.93
CA ILE A 206 7.81 2.25 -8.21
C ILE A 206 9.04 1.62 -8.82
N TYR A 207 9.47 0.46 -8.34
CA TYR A 207 10.74 -0.12 -8.76
C TYR A 207 10.77 -1.64 -8.64
N TRP A 208 11.68 -2.24 -9.40
CA TRP A 208 11.98 -3.67 -9.36
C TRP A 208 13.25 -3.89 -8.54
N PRO A 209 13.24 -4.77 -7.52
CA PRO A 209 14.45 -5.14 -6.80
C PRO A 209 15.48 -5.77 -7.74
N VAL A 210 16.77 -5.46 -7.54
CA VAL A 210 17.87 -5.98 -8.38
C VAL A 210 19.03 -6.47 -7.54
N GLY A 211 19.89 -7.29 -8.17
CA GLY A 211 21.01 -7.92 -7.51
C GLY A 211 20.63 -9.29 -6.96
N ASP A 212 21.22 -9.65 -5.83
CA ASP A 212 21.02 -10.94 -5.19
C ASP A 212 19.80 -10.87 -4.27
N LEU A 213 18.67 -11.41 -4.74
CA LEU A 213 17.39 -11.35 -4.05
C LEU A 213 17.28 -12.32 -2.86
N THR A 214 18.28 -13.19 -2.67
CA THR A 214 18.29 -14.16 -1.55
C THR A 214 18.97 -13.60 -0.30
N LYS A 215 19.29 -12.31 -0.28
CA LYS A 215 19.96 -11.63 0.84
C LYS A 215 19.01 -10.78 1.63
N ALA A 216 19.27 -10.67 2.94
CA ALA A 216 18.63 -9.68 3.79
C ALA A 216 18.69 -8.28 3.14
N ARG A 217 17.60 -7.52 3.29
CA ARG A 217 17.45 -6.17 2.75
C ARG A 217 17.62 -6.07 1.24
N CYS A 218 17.37 -7.13 0.47
CA CYS A 218 17.51 -7.12 -0.99
C CYS A 218 16.66 -6.05 -1.71
N TYR A 219 15.59 -5.55 -1.07
CA TYR A 219 14.77 -4.43 -1.56
C TYR A 219 15.47 -3.06 -1.52
N GLU A 220 16.61 -2.89 -0.85
CA GLU A 220 17.33 -1.60 -0.82
C GLU A 220 17.84 -1.18 -2.20
N HIS A 221 18.01 -2.11 -3.12
CA HIS A 221 18.50 -1.83 -4.46
C HIS A 221 17.46 -2.20 -5.48
N GLY A 222 17.27 -1.31 -6.44
CA GLY A 222 16.24 -1.50 -7.44
C GLY A 222 16.36 -0.55 -8.60
N GLU A 223 15.88 -1.00 -9.75
CA GLU A 223 15.71 -0.18 -10.93
C GLU A 223 14.31 0.44 -10.96
N ARG A 224 14.24 1.73 -11.28
CA ARG A 224 12.95 2.42 -11.36
C ARG A 224 12.12 1.80 -12.48
N ALA A 225 10.86 1.52 -12.19
CA ALA A 225 9.92 1.04 -13.19
C ALA A 225 9.71 2.12 -14.27
N LYS A 226 9.76 1.69 -15.53
CA LYS A 226 9.72 2.57 -16.71
C LYS A 226 8.96 1.92 -17.85
N VAL A 227 8.42 2.74 -18.74
CA VAL A 227 7.77 2.28 -19.98
C VAL A 227 8.76 1.42 -20.78
N GLY A 228 8.28 0.27 -21.26
CA GLY A 228 9.02 -0.71 -22.03
C GLY A 228 9.83 -1.72 -21.21
N VAL A 229 9.80 -1.65 -19.87
CA VAL A 229 10.50 -2.62 -19.01
C VAL A 229 9.57 -3.15 -17.93
N HIS A 230 9.42 -4.47 -17.92
CA HIS A 230 8.69 -5.20 -16.89
C HIS A 230 9.39 -6.51 -16.57
N HIS A 231 9.09 -7.07 -15.40
CA HIS A 231 9.60 -8.35 -14.93
C HIS A 231 8.46 -9.20 -14.38
N ASP A 232 8.49 -10.49 -14.65
CA ASP A 232 7.49 -11.44 -14.16
C ASP A 232 8.11 -12.50 -13.21
N ASP A 233 9.40 -12.36 -12.91
CA ASP A 233 10.23 -13.25 -12.08
C ASP A 233 10.48 -12.72 -10.66
N ARG A 234 9.85 -11.59 -10.28
CA ARG A 234 10.02 -10.93 -8.98
C ARG A 234 8.85 -10.02 -8.63
N LEU A 235 8.77 -9.61 -7.36
CA LEU A 235 7.76 -8.66 -6.87
C LEU A 235 8.05 -7.24 -7.37
N LEU A 236 6.98 -6.50 -7.68
CA LEU A 236 7.05 -5.06 -7.85
C LEU A 236 7.03 -4.37 -6.48
N MET A 237 7.88 -3.37 -6.27
CA MET A 237 7.82 -2.52 -5.07
C MET A 237 7.05 -1.24 -5.40
N ILE A 238 5.91 -1.02 -4.72
CA ILE A 238 5.15 0.24 -4.82
C ILE A 238 5.29 1.00 -3.50
N THR A 239 6.13 2.03 -3.50
CA THR A 239 6.31 2.88 -2.31
C THR A 239 5.29 4.01 -2.27
N GLY A 240 4.84 4.35 -1.06
CA GLY A 240 4.11 5.59 -0.78
C GLY A 240 5.00 6.84 -0.71
N PRO A 241 4.39 8.02 -0.49
CA PRO A 241 5.11 9.27 -0.36
C PRO A 241 5.91 9.32 0.95
N LEU A 242 7.21 9.57 0.85
CA LEU A 242 8.13 9.87 1.93
C LEU A 242 8.85 11.19 1.65
N SER A 243 8.65 12.18 2.52
CA SER A 243 9.16 13.53 2.31
C SER A 243 9.47 14.26 3.62
N ILE A 244 10.24 15.34 3.49
CA ILE A 244 10.33 16.36 4.54
C ILE A 244 9.29 17.42 4.22
N ALA A 245 8.28 17.55 5.09
CA ALA A 245 7.14 18.44 4.90
C ALA A 245 7.06 19.50 5.99
N ARG A 246 6.35 20.60 5.73
CA ARG A 246 6.11 21.65 6.72
C ARG A 246 5.04 21.21 7.73
N LYS A 247 5.26 21.46 9.02
CA LYS A 247 4.26 21.31 10.10
C LYS A 247 4.29 22.56 10.99
N GLY A 248 3.31 23.45 10.83
CA GLY A 248 3.30 24.76 11.49
C GLY A 248 4.52 25.61 11.09
N THR A 249 5.36 25.95 12.06
CA THR A 249 6.64 26.66 11.87
C THR A 249 7.84 25.71 11.68
N GLY A 250 7.65 24.41 11.85
CA GLY A 250 8.70 23.40 11.77
C GLY A 250 8.60 22.47 10.55
N VAL A 251 9.41 21.42 10.58
CA VAL A 251 9.41 20.34 9.58
C VAL A 251 9.06 19.00 10.23
N ARG A 252 8.46 18.11 9.44
CA ARG A 252 8.13 16.72 9.81
C ARG A 252 8.66 15.74 8.77
N ILE A 253 8.75 14.48 9.17
CA ILE A 253 8.72 13.37 8.22
C ILE A 253 7.24 13.18 7.87
N GLU A 254 6.91 13.24 6.59
CA GLU A 254 5.62 12.81 6.06
C GLU A 254 5.85 11.51 5.31
N ASN A 255 5.25 10.43 5.81
CA ASN A 255 5.39 9.05 5.32
C ASN A 255 4.04 8.47 4.87
N GLY A 256 2.97 9.27 4.82
CA GLY A 256 1.65 8.76 4.45
C GLY A 256 0.96 7.90 5.52
N ALA A 257 1.49 7.81 6.74
CA ALA A 257 0.82 7.12 7.84
C ALA A 257 -0.36 7.97 8.37
N ILE A 258 -1.57 7.44 8.30
CA ILE A 258 -2.76 8.06 8.90
C ILE A 258 -3.01 7.38 10.24
N THR A 259 -3.08 8.15 11.31
CA THR A 259 -3.33 7.63 12.66
C THR A 259 -4.38 8.47 13.38
N GLY A 260 -4.82 8.04 14.55
CA GLY A 260 -5.65 8.86 15.44
C GLY A 260 -4.95 10.13 15.95
N ASP A 261 -3.62 10.13 16.06
CA ASP A 261 -2.82 11.27 16.56
C ASP A 261 -2.31 12.20 15.45
N ASP A 262 -2.27 11.69 14.22
CA ASP A 262 -1.89 12.45 13.04
C ASP A 262 -2.90 12.14 11.92
N PRO A 263 -4.13 12.69 12.03
CA PRO A 263 -5.19 12.46 11.07
C PRO A 263 -4.84 13.02 9.68
N PRO A 264 -5.62 12.66 8.64
CA PRO A 264 -5.48 13.29 7.34
C PRO A 264 -5.82 14.78 7.40
N SER A 265 -5.22 15.57 6.51
CA SER A 265 -5.55 16.99 6.34
C SER A 265 -5.21 17.45 4.94
N ALA A 266 -5.80 18.56 4.50
CA ALA A 266 -5.53 19.15 3.20
C ALA A 266 -4.02 19.36 2.95
N THR A 267 -3.27 19.87 3.93
CA THR A 267 -1.82 20.07 3.81
C THR A 267 -1.05 18.77 3.55
N ARG A 268 -1.49 17.67 4.17
CA ARG A 268 -0.88 16.34 3.97
C ARG A 268 -1.23 15.80 2.59
N VAL A 269 -2.49 15.91 2.16
CA VAL A 269 -2.92 15.51 0.81
C VAL A 269 -2.12 16.25 -0.25
N THR A 270 -1.94 17.57 -0.12
CA THR A 270 -1.09 18.38 -1.01
C THR A 270 0.33 17.82 -1.07
N THR A 271 0.91 17.51 0.09
CA THR A 271 2.26 16.94 0.19
C THR A 271 2.37 15.61 -0.55
N TRP A 272 1.36 14.74 -0.45
CA TRP A 272 1.33 13.45 -1.12
C TRP A 272 1.19 13.60 -2.64
N LEU A 273 0.25 14.43 -3.10
CA LEU A 273 0.04 14.72 -4.53
C LEU A 273 1.29 15.32 -5.19
N ASP A 274 1.99 16.19 -4.45
CA ASP A 274 3.18 16.87 -4.93
C ASP A 274 4.37 15.92 -5.09
N GLN A 275 4.39 14.74 -4.46
CA GLN A 275 5.47 13.77 -4.74
C GLN A 275 5.41 13.26 -6.18
N SER A 276 4.23 13.26 -6.83
CA SER A 276 4.08 12.92 -8.25
C SER A 276 4.79 11.60 -8.63
N ILE A 277 4.61 10.55 -7.83
CA ILE A 277 5.20 9.23 -8.06
C ILE A 277 4.54 8.63 -9.31
N HIS A 278 5.33 8.16 -10.27
CA HIS A 278 4.84 7.63 -11.55
C HIS A 278 5.81 6.59 -12.12
N ILE A 279 5.33 5.81 -13.10
CA ILE A 279 6.20 4.99 -13.95
C ILE A 279 6.97 5.91 -14.88
N GLU A 280 8.30 5.78 -14.95
CA GLU A 280 9.13 6.63 -15.80
C GLU A 280 8.69 6.54 -17.26
N GLY A 281 8.43 7.70 -17.87
CA GLY A 281 7.84 7.81 -19.21
C GLY A 281 6.32 7.96 -19.22
N ARG A 282 5.64 7.84 -18.07
CA ARG A 282 4.18 7.96 -17.91
C ARG A 282 3.78 8.93 -16.77
N PRO A 283 4.23 10.20 -16.79
CA PRO A 283 4.05 11.14 -15.68
C PRO A 283 2.60 11.59 -15.43
N GLU A 284 1.69 11.34 -16.37
CA GLU A 284 0.26 11.62 -16.24
C GLU A 284 -0.46 10.68 -15.26
N TRP A 285 0.07 9.49 -14.96
CA TRP A 285 -0.52 8.57 -13.99
C TRP A 285 0.27 8.60 -12.69
N VAL A 286 -0.31 9.25 -11.68
CA VAL A 286 0.32 9.55 -10.40
C VAL A 286 -0.21 8.63 -9.31
N PHE A 287 0.71 7.93 -8.65
CA PHE A 287 0.44 6.94 -7.63
C PHE A 287 0.56 7.55 -6.23
N VAL A 288 -0.50 7.45 -5.43
CA VAL A 288 -0.53 7.92 -4.06
C VAL A 288 -0.98 6.77 -3.17
N LYS A 289 0.00 6.11 -2.55
CA LYS A 289 -0.21 5.01 -1.61
C LYS A 289 0.02 5.52 -0.19
N VAL A 290 -1.03 5.58 0.62
CA VAL A 290 -0.96 5.90 2.06
C VAL A 290 -1.27 4.66 2.89
N HIS A 291 -1.00 4.70 4.20
CA HIS A 291 -1.21 3.53 5.05
C HIS A 291 -1.72 3.91 6.45
N THR A 292 -2.23 2.91 7.18
CA THR A 292 -2.82 3.08 8.51
C THR A 292 -2.81 1.76 9.29
N HIS A 293 -3.24 1.81 10.56
CA HIS A 293 -3.66 0.66 11.36
C HIS A 293 -5.13 0.90 11.77
N GLY A 294 -6.04 0.70 10.83
CA GLY A 294 -7.42 1.17 10.88
C GLY A 294 -8.31 0.43 11.87
N ALA A 295 -7.96 -0.81 12.21
CA ALA A 295 -8.70 -1.61 13.18
C ALA A 295 -8.64 -1.01 14.60
N ILE A 296 -7.56 -0.31 14.97
CA ILE A 296 -7.40 0.30 16.30
C ILE A 296 -8.40 1.46 16.45
N GLU A 297 -9.22 1.45 17.50
CA GLU A 297 -10.42 2.30 17.64
C GLU A 297 -10.16 3.78 17.39
N LYS A 298 -9.06 4.31 17.95
CA LYS A 298 -8.69 5.72 17.80
C LYS A 298 -8.33 6.07 16.35
N THR A 299 -7.69 5.16 15.64
CA THR A 299 -7.30 5.32 14.23
C THR A 299 -8.49 5.04 13.31
N GLY A 300 -9.26 3.99 13.57
CA GLY A 300 -10.53 3.72 12.90
C GLY A 300 -11.48 4.91 13.01
N GLY A 301 -11.60 5.52 14.19
CA GLY A 301 -12.38 6.74 14.39
C GLY A 301 -11.90 7.94 13.54
N SER A 302 -10.59 8.07 13.30
CA SER A 302 -10.07 9.14 12.43
C SER A 302 -10.30 8.89 10.93
N LEU A 303 -10.67 7.67 10.55
CA LEU A 303 -10.97 7.29 9.16
C LEU A 303 -12.47 7.12 8.90
N LEU A 304 -13.25 6.61 9.85
CA LEU A 304 -14.68 6.38 9.71
C LEU A 304 -15.50 7.65 10.02
N GLY A 305 -14.94 8.58 10.81
CA GLY A 305 -15.58 9.83 11.21
C GLY A 305 -15.15 11.04 10.37
N ASP A 306 -15.09 12.20 11.03
CA ASP A 306 -14.80 13.50 10.40
C ASP A 306 -13.43 13.56 9.71
N GLY A 307 -12.45 12.81 10.21
CA GLY A 307 -11.13 12.74 9.57
C GLY A 307 -11.19 12.07 8.19
N GLY A 308 -11.97 10.99 8.03
CA GLY A 308 -12.22 10.37 6.72
C GLY A 308 -12.91 11.31 5.75
N ARG A 309 -13.95 12.02 6.23
CA ARG A 309 -14.63 13.05 5.41
C ARG A 309 -13.69 14.18 5.02
N ALA A 310 -12.81 14.61 5.92
CA ALA A 310 -11.79 15.62 5.63
C ALA A 310 -10.76 15.14 4.60
N LEU A 311 -10.35 13.86 4.67
CA LEU A 311 -9.47 13.25 3.66
C LEU A 311 -10.09 13.28 2.28
N HIS A 312 -11.30 12.74 2.14
CA HIS A 312 -11.95 12.61 0.83
C HIS A 312 -12.41 13.94 0.26
N THR A 313 -12.84 14.88 1.10
CA THR A 313 -13.07 16.29 0.71
C THR A 313 -11.77 16.90 0.18
N ALA A 314 -10.66 16.79 0.91
CA ALA A 314 -9.39 17.36 0.47
C ALA A 314 -8.87 16.74 -0.84
N LEU A 315 -9.00 15.43 -1.02
CA LEU A 315 -8.65 14.76 -2.28
C LEU A 315 -9.49 15.30 -3.43
N ALA A 316 -10.81 15.39 -3.28
CA ALA A 316 -11.71 15.86 -4.32
C ALA A 316 -11.48 17.33 -4.67
N GLU A 317 -11.30 18.20 -3.67
CA GLU A 317 -11.08 19.63 -3.88
C GLU A 317 -9.72 19.91 -4.53
N GLN A 318 -8.66 19.25 -4.08
CA GLN A 318 -7.31 19.51 -4.59
C GLN A 318 -7.10 18.93 -5.99
N THR A 319 -7.65 17.76 -6.28
CA THR A 319 -7.62 17.19 -7.63
C THR A 319 -8.39 18.09 -8.59
N ARG A 320 -9.61 18.50 -8.23
CA ARG A 320 -10.41 19.45 -9.02
C ARG A 320 -9.69 20.78 -9.26
N ALA A 321 -9.09 21.37 -8.21
CA ALA A 321 -8.36 22.63 -8.32
C ALA A 321 -7.13 22.54 -9.24
N ARG A 322 -6.54 21.35 -9.38
CA ARG A 322 -5.40 21.08 -10.28
C ARG A 322 -5.84 20.67 -11.69
N GLY A 323 -7.14 20.46 -11.92
CA GLY A 323 -7.64 19.85 -13.16
C GLY A 323 -7.30 18.35 -13.27
N ASP A 324 -6.91 17.72 -12.17
CA ASP A 324 -6.58 16.30 -12.12
C ASP A 324 -7.86 15.45 -11.95
N LYS A 325 -7.81 14.19 -12.40
CA LYS A 325 -8.85 13.19 -12.15
C LYS A 325 -8.47 12.31 -10.97
N LEU A 326 -9.31 12.24 -9.94
CA LEU A 326 -9.14 11.29 -8.84
C LEU A 326 -9.65 9.89 -9.26
N HIS A 327 -8.94 8.86 -8.84
CA HIS A 327 -9.26 7.44 -8.98
C HIS A 327 -9.02 6.76 -7.64
N TYR A 328 -10.06 6.21 -7.01
CA TYR A 328 -9.88 5.35 -5.84
C TYR A 328 -9.53 3.94 -6.31
N VAL A 329 -8.38 3.42 -5.87
CA VAL A 329 -7.88 2.11 -6.32
C VAL A 329 -7.51 1.22 -5.14
N THR A 330 -7.71 -0.09 -5.31
CA THR A 330 -7.15 -1.10 -4.42
C THR A 330 -5.66 -1.35 -4.72
N ALA A 331 -4.98 -2.16 -3.91
CA ALA A 331 -3.59 -2.53 -4.17
C ALA A 331 -3.42 -3.28 -5.51
N ARG A 332 -4.33 -4.21 -5.79
CA ARG A 332 -4.43 -4.92 -7.08
C ARG A 332 -4.59 -3.98 -8.27
N GLU A 333 -5.55 -3.06 -8.18
CA GLU A 333 -5.80 -2.09 -9.25
C GLU A 333 -4.61 -1.15 -9.45
N MET A 334 -3.96 -0.73 -8.36
CA MET A 334 -2.73 0.06 -8.41
C MET A 334 -1.60 -0.69 -9.12
N PHE A 335 -1.38 -1.97 -8.80
CA PHE A 335 -0.42 -2.81 -9.50
C PHE A 335 -0.75 -2.95 -10.99
N ASN A 336 -2.01 -3.23 -11.32
CA ASN A 336 -2.44 -3.39 -12.71
C ASN A 336 -2.21 -2.12 -13.54
N VAL A 337 -2.49 -0.94 -12.99
CA VAL A 337 -2.21 0.33 -13.68
C VAL A 337 -0.71 0.58 -13.81
N ALA A 338 0.10 0.25 -12.81
CA ALA A 338 1.56 0.32 -12.91
C ALA A 338 2.08 -0.58 -14.05
N ARG A 339 1.58 -1.81 -14.15
CA ARG A 339 1.92 -2.75 -15.22
C ARG A 339 1.46 -2.27 -16.59
N ALA A 340 0.24 -1.75 -16.70
CA ALA A 340 -0.27 -1.16 -17.93
C ALA A 340 0.59 0.03 -18.39
N ALA A 341 1.02 0.88 -17.46
CA ALA A 341 1.94 1.98 -17.76
C ALA A 341 3.29 1.47 -18.26
N MET A 342 3.87 0.44 -17.64
CA MET A 342 5.11 -0.19 -18.11
C MET A 342 4.95 -0.77 -19.53
N ASP A 343 3.79 -1.31 -19.87
CA ASP A 343 3.49 -1.81 -21.23
C ASP A 343 3.13 -0.68 -22.22
N GLY A 344 3.30 0.59 -21.84
CA GLY A 344 3.07 1.74 -22.73
C GLY A 344 1.61 2.06 -22.98
N LYS A 345 0.69 1.52 -22.18
CA LYS A 345 -0.73 1.90 -22.23
C LYS A 345 -0.89 3.39 -21.88
N ASN A 346 -1.96 3.97 -22.38
CA ASN A 346 -2.27 5.40 -22.26
C ASN A 346 -3.79 5.61 -22.09
N GLY A 347 -4.18 6.87 -21.91
CA GLY A 347 -5.58 7.26 -21.72
C GLY A 347 -6.00 7.20 -20.26
N ASP A 348 -7.28 6.91 -20.02
CA ASP A 348 -7.84 6.84 -18.68
C ASP A 348 -7.43 5.51 -18.00
N PRO A 349 -6.77 5.53 -16.83
CA PRO A 349 -6.26 4.34 -16.17
C PRO A 349 -7.35 3.39 -15.68
N SER A 350 -8.60 3.87 -15.56
CA SER A 350 -9.75 3.03 -15.18
C SER A 350 -10.01 1.88 -16.16
N ALA A 351 -9.57 2.00 -17.42
CA ALA A 351 -9.61 0.91 -18.40
C ALA A 351 -8.66 -0.25 -18.06
N TYR A 352 -7.73 -0.06 -17.12
CA TYR A 352 -6.67 -1.01 -16.77
C TYR A 352 -6.72 -1.47 -15.31
N PHE A 353 -7.80 -1.20 -14.57
CA PHE A 353 -7.94 -1.68 -13.19
C PHE A 353 -7.90 -3.22 -13.09
N ASP A 354 -8.30 -3.94 -14.15
CA ASP A 354 -8.28 -5.40 -14.23
C ASP A 354 -7.31 -5.94 -15.29
N TYR A 355 -6.19 -5.23 -15.52
CA TYR A 355 -5.27 -5.50 -16.63
C TYR A 355 -4.63 -6.90 -16.56
N ILE A 356 -3.86 -7.21 -15.51
CA ILE A 356 -3.18 -8.50 -15.33
C ILE A 356 -3.93 -9.36 -14.30
N VAL A 357 -4.03 -8.86 -13.06
CA VAL A 357 -4.65 -9.57 -11.94
C VAL A 357 -6.15 -9.28 -11.92
N LYS A 358 -6.97 -10.32 -12.07
CA LYS A 358 -8.44 -10.19 -12.07
C LYS A 358 -8.98 -9.96 -10.66
N PRO A 359 -10.17 -9.36 -10.50
CA PRO A 359 -10.81 -9.21 -9.19
C PRO A 359 -10.93 -10.56 -8.46
N PRO A 360 -10.87 -10.56 -7.12
CA PRO A 360 -11.11 -11.77 -6.35
C PRO A 360 -12.59 -12.21 -6.49
N PRO A 361 -12.90 -13.50 -6.35
CA PRO A 361 -14.27 -14.03 -6.50
C PRO A 361 -15.34 -13.27 -5.71
N VAL A 362 -15.04 -12.84 -4.49
CA VAL A 362 -15.99 -12.10 -3.63
C VAL A 362 -16.32 -10.69 -4.13
N ALA A 363 -15.50 -10.11 -5.00
CA ALA A 363 -15.76 -8.78 -5.59
C ALA A 363 -16.68 -8.83 -6.82
N ILE A 364 -16.90 -10.02 -7.39
CA ILE A 364 -17.73 -10.25 -8.59
C ILE A 364 -19.00 -11.08 -8.29
N SER A 365 -19.17 -11.49 -7.03
CA SER A 365 -20.26 -12.36 -6.57
C SER A 365 -21.53 -11.60 -6.18
#